data_AF-A0A8H6WPG6-F1
#
_entry.id   AF-A0A8H6WPG6-F1
#
_cell.length_a   1.000
_cell.length_b   1.000
_cell.length_c   1.000
_cell.angle_alpha   90.00
_cell.angle_beta   90.00
_cell.angle_gamma   90.00
#
_symmetry.space_group_name_H-M   'P 1'
#
loop_
_entity.id
_entity.type
_entity.pdbx_description
1 polymer ?
#
loop_
_entity_poly.entity_id
_entity_poly.type
_entity_poly.pdbx_seq_one_letter_code
_entity_poly.pdbx_strand_id
1 'polypeptide(L)'
;MTPPRSKLTHSPQSQPAPHLGPAKMKQSKFRTAPSMYSFAGLEKMFSSRRFRSTPSQISNPLCSASSSSRVDIAKGRTAKEGLMQYKNIAQNTSVQSIEAVITRFVTLSDQKVKAAQEKAAVKVAVDVDDLEASETLESILLGAVSGDQSKDRTDRALVTPWLKFLWESYRTSFETLKNNACLEHIYQTISQQAFNFCLKHQRKVEFRRLCETLRLHLSNVAKYSHQPHSINLSDPETLQHHLDTRFAQLNTSVELELWQEAFRSVEDIHNLLTMAKKAPHPAMMANYYEKLTKIFLMSGNALYHATAWGRYNAVQVPPTSKTAEDTARLAGQVLVSALAVPVGLGTSEPGQARLTALLGLPKPPTRAGLLKDALARDVLKHAPEAIRKLYDVLEVTFDPLTLADYAPYVPLLQRAVPLVGKTESIGRT
;
A
#
# COMPACT_ATOMS: atom_id res chain seq x y z
N MET A 1 -75.93 -22.23 -62.79
CA MET A 1 -75.29 -21.09 -63.50
C MET A 1 -75.45 -19.85 -62.64
N THR A 2 -74.40 -19.04 -62.46
CA THR A 2 -74.44 -17.76 -61.73
C THR A 2 -73.57 -16.73 -62.43
N PRO A 3 -74.12 -15.55 -62.74
CA PRO A 3 -73.41 -14.28 -62.50
C PRO A 3 -74.40 -13.14 -62.05
N PRO A 4 -73.98 -11.87 -61.87
CA PRO A 4 -72.93 -11.40 -60.96
C PRO A 4 -73.28 -10.10 -60.16
N ARG A 5 -72.49 -9.77 -59.11
CA ARG A 5 -72.07 -8.43 -58.56
C ARG A 5 -73.16 -7.32 -58.35
N SER A 6 -73.22 -6.55 -57.25
CA SER A 6 -72.27 -6.20 -56.14
C SER A 6 -73.09 -5.49 -55.00
N LYS A 7 -72.60 -4.97 -53.85
CA LYS A 7 -71.29 -4.41 -53.43
C LYS A 7 -70.94 -4.69 -51.95
N LEU A 8 -69.67 -4.37 -51.64
CA LEU A 8 -68.96 -4.18 -50.36
C LEU A 8 -69.76 -3.72 -49.12
N THR A 9 -69.50 -4.37 -47.98
CA THR A 9 -68.77 -3.81 -46.81
C THR A 9 -68.25 -4.97 -45.94
N HIS A 10 -67.00 -4.90 -45.47
CA HIS A 10 -66.39 -5.93 -44.60
C HIS A 10 -65.58 -5.27 -43.47
N SER A 11 -65.69 -5.83 -42.26
CA SER A 11 -64.90 -5.47 -41.07
C SER A 11 -63.41 -5.88 -41.20
N PRO A 12 -62.51 -5.35 -40.35
CA PRO A 12 -61.11 -5.14 -40.76
C PRO A 12 -60.21 -6.36 -40.60
N GLN A 13 -59.47 -6.69 -41.66
CA GLN A 13 -58.25 -7.49 -41.54
C GLN A 13 -57.07 -6.59 -41.14
N SER A 14 -56.48 -6.84 -39.98
CA SER A 14 -55.23 -6.19 -39.55
C SER A 14 -54.07 -6.67 -40.41
N GLN A 15 -53.52 -5.79 -41.25
CA GLN A 15 -52.26 -6.05 -41.96
C GLN A 15 -51.08 -6.19 -40.97
N PRO A 16 -50.11 -7.08 -41.23
CA PRO A 16 -48.90 -7.15 -40.43
C PRO A 16 -48.03 -5.91 -40.65
N ALA A 17 -47.68 -5.21 -39.56
CA ALA A 17 -46.81 -4.04 -39.61
C ALA A 17 -45.39 -4.38 -40.09
N PRO A 18 -44.68 -3.45 -40.77
CA PRO A 18 -43.41 -3.75 -41.41
C PRO A 18 -42.29 -4.07 -40.41
N HIS A 19 -41.41 -5.01 -40.79
CA HIS A 19 -40.26 -5.43 -40.01
C HIS A 19 -39.30 -4.28 -39.69
N LEU A 20 -39.37 -3.74 -38.47
CA LEU A 20 -38.28 -2.95 -37.88
C LEU A 20 -37.21 -3.87 -37.30
N GLY A 21 -35.97 -3.69 -37.76
CA GLY A 21 -34.83 -4.55 -37.43
C GLY A 21 -34.43 -4.58 -35.94
N PRO A 22 -33.67 -5.61 -35.52
CA PRO A 22 -33.47 -6.00 -34.11
C PRO A 22 -32.65 -5.03 -33.23
N ALA A 23 -32.22 -3.88 -33.77
CA ALA A 23 -31.47 -2.86 -33.05
C ALA A 23 -32.36 -1.93 -32.20
N LYS A 24 -33.50 -1.46 -32.74
CA LYS A 24 -34.32 -0.42 -32.07
C LYS A 24 -35.20 -0.95 -30.95
N MET A 25 -35.51 -2.25 -30.93
CA MET A 25 -36.38 -2.87 -29.90
C MET A 25 -35.66 -3.15 -28.57
N LYS A 26 -34.32 -3.01 -28.51
CA LYS A 26 -33.52 -3.28 -27.29
C LYS A 26 -33.32 -2.07 -26.37
N GLN A 27 -33.46 -0.83 -26.86
CA GLN A 27 -33.26 0.37 -26.03
C GLN A 27 -34.54 0.84 -25.31
N SER A 28 -35.73 0.72 -25.91
CA SER A 28 -36.97 1.24 -25.30
C SER A 28 -37.41 0.42 -24.08
N LYS A 29 -37.34 -0.93 -24.14
CA LYS A 29 -37.65 -1.81 -23.00
C LYS A 29 -36.60 -1.77 -21.87
N PHE A 30 -35.45 -1.11 -22.06
CA PHE A 30 -34.45 -0.93 -21.02
C PHE A 30 -34.83 0.15 -19.99
N ARG A 31 -35.82 1.02 -20.26
CA ARG A 31 -36.18 2.14 -19.36
C ARG A 31 -37.33 1.88 -18.36
N THR A 32 -38.10 0.79 -18.49
CA THR A 32 -39.40 0.63 -17.79
C THR A 32 -39.56 -0.69 -17.04
N ALA A 33 -38.58 -1.04 -16.19
CA ALA A 33 -38.71 -2.13 -15.21
C ALA A 33 -37.85 -1.89 -13.96
N PRO A 34 -38.32 -1.12 -12.95
CA PRO A 34 -37.54 -0.87 -11.72
C PRO A 34 -37.18 -2.17 -10.96
N SER A 35 -37.95 -3.24 -11.14
CA SER A 35 -37.64 -4.55 -10.55
C SER A 35 -36.37 -5.20 -11.09
N MET A 36 -36.04 -5.08 -12.39
CA MET A 36 -34.86 -5.75 -12.96
C MET A 36 -33.53 -5.05 -12.62
N TYR A 37 -33.56 -3.75 -12.34
CA TYR A 37 -32.39 -2.99 -11.88
C TYR A 37 -32.25 -2.95 -10.35
N SER A 38 -33.24 -3.49 -9.61
CA SER A 38 -33.07 -3.73 -8.18
C SER A 38 -31.90 -4.69 -7.94
N PHE A 39 -31.25 -4.56 -6.78
CA PHE A 39 -30.17 -5.46 -6.34
C PHE A 39 -30.52 -6.96 -6.55
N ALA A 40 -31.74 -7.35 -6.16
CA ALA A 40 -32.24 -8.73 -6.31
C ALA A 40 -32.54 -9.14 -7.76
N GLY A 41 -32.88 -8.19 -8.64
CA GLY A 41 -33.06 -8.44 -10.07
C GLY A 41 -31.73 -8.72 -10.77
N LEU A 42 -30.72 -7.89 -10.49
CA LEU A 42 -29.37 -8.08 -11.00
C LEU A 42 -28.73 -9.37 -10.47
N GLU A 43 -28.89 -9.69 -9.19
CA GLU A 43 -28.41 -10.93 -8.56
C GLU A 43 -28.99 -12.20 -9.22
N LYS A 44 -30.29 -12.21 -9.51
CA LYS A 44 -30.95 -13.30 -10.27
C LYS A 44 -30.44 -13.37 -11.72
N MET A 45 -30.10 -12.25 -12.35
CA MET A 45 -29.49 -12.25 -13.68
C MET A 45 -28.09 -12.87 -13.67
N PHE A 46 -27.16 -12.43 -12.80
CA PHE A 46 -25.80 -12.99 -12.72
C PHE A 46 -25.79 -14.49 -12.41
N SER A 47 -26.70 -14.93 -11.54
CA SER A 47 -26.86 -16.33 -11.17
C SER A 47 -27.40 -17.22 -12.31
N SER A 48 -27.94 -16.63 -13.38
CA SER A 48 -28.54 -17.38 -14.48
C SER A 48 -27.50 -18.00 -15.43
N ARG A 49 -27.74 -19.22 -15.91
CA ARG A 49 -26.86 -19.88 -16.90
C ARG A 49 -26.69 -19.05 -18.18
N ARG A 50 -27.67 -18.23 -18.56
CA ARG A 50 -27.63 -17.35 -19.76
C ARG A 50 -26.70 -16.16 -19.61
N PHE A 51 -26.39 -15.74 -18.38
CA PHE A 51 -25.44 -14.65 -18.17
C PHE A 51 -23.99 -15.05 -18.53
N ARG A 52 -23.63 -16.33 -18.36
CA ARG A 52 -22.32 -16.86 -18.77
C ARG A 52 -22.04 -16.76 -20.27
N SER A 53 -23.08 -16.69 -21.10
CA SER A 53 -23.00 -16.50 -22.55
C SER A 53 -23.36 -15.08 -23.00
N THR A 54 -23.43 -14.12 -22.08
CA THR A 54 -23.76 -12.72 -22.41
C THR A 54 -22.49 -11.97 -22.86
N PRO A 55 -22.49 -11.27 -24.01
CA PRO A 55 -21.31 -10.55 -24.49
C PRO A 55 -20.77 -9.52 -23.49
N SER A 56 -19.45 -9.38 -23.40
CA SER A 56 -18.79 -8.48 -22.43
C SER A 56 -19.29 -7.03 -22.50
N GLN A 57 -19.67 -6.53 -23.69
CA GLN A 57 -20.25 -5.21 -23.88
C GLN A 57 -21.55 -4.96 -23.08
N ILE A 58 -22.33 -6.01 -22.78
CA ILE A 58 -23.56 -5.94 -21.98
C ILE A 58 -23.29 -6.36 -20.52
N SER A 59 -22.37 -7.30 -20.32
CA SER A 59 -21.94 -7.79 -19.01
C SER A 59 -21.32 -6.67 -18.15
N ASN A 60 -20.43 -5.86 -18.73
CA ASN A 60 -19.70 -4.79 -18.04
C ASN A 60 -20.62 -3.71 -17.43
N PRO A 61 -21.56 -3.07 -18.17
CA PRO A 61 -22.45 -2.07 -17.58
C PRO A 61 -23.36 -2.66 -16.50
N LEU A 62 -23.84 -3.91 -16.66
CA LEU A 62 -24.66 -4.59 -15.64
C LEU A 62 -23.86 -4.85 -14.35
N CYS A 63 -22.64 -5.39 -14.44
CA CYS A 63 -21.75 -5.57 -13.29
C CYS A 63 -21.50 -4.23 -12.59
N SER A 64 -21.24 -3.17 -13.35
CA SER A 64 -20.97 -1.82 -12.85
C SER A 64 -22.18 -1.15 -12.16
N ALA A 65 -23.40 -1.44 -12.61
CA ALA A 65 -24.62 -1.00 -11.94
C ALA A 65 -24.84 -1.79 -10.64
N SER A 66 -24.53 -3.09 -10.65
CA SER A 66 -24.66 -3.96 -9.48
C SER A 66 -23.62 -3.71 -8.39
N SER A 67 -22.42 -3.25 -8.74
CA SER A 67 -21.41 -2.83 -7.76
C SER A 67 -21.80 -1.49 -7.14
N SER A 68 -22.34 -0.55 -7.93
CA SER A 68 -22.94 0.69 -7.40
C SER A 68 -24.04 0.38 -6.38
N SER A 69 -25.06 -0.40 -6.78
CA SER A 69 -26.15 -0.77 -5.88
C SER A 69 -25.69 -1.52 -4.62
N ARG A 70 -24.60 -2.31 -4.68
CA ARG A 70 -24.03 -2.96 -3.50
C ARG A 70 -23.27 -2.03 -2.57
N VAL A 71 -22.59 -1.01 -3.11
CA VAL A 71 -21.99 0.08 -2.33
C VAL A 71 -23.07 0.92 -1.67
N ASP A 72 -24.17 1.21 -2.37
CA ASP A 72 -25.32 1.95 -1.85
C ASP A 72 -26.04 1.23 -0.69
N ILE A 73 -26.05 -0.11 -0.68
CA ILE A 73 -26.72 -0.94 0.34
C ILE A 73 -25.71 -1.47 1.40
N ALA A 74 -24.42 -1.10 1.31
CA ALA A 74 -23.34 -1.51 2.22
C ALA A 74 -23.19 -3.04 2.45
N LYS A 75 -23.66 -3.88 1.51
CA LYS A 75 -23.66 -5.35 1.66
C LYS A 75 -22.37 -6.00 1.12
N GLY A 76 -21.26 -5.85 1.85
CA GLY A 76 -19.95 -6.39 1.47
C GLY A 76 -19.95 -7.89 1.13
N ARG A 77 -20.67 -8.73 1.89
CA ARG A 77 -20.76 -10.18 1.65
C ARG A 77 -21.32 -10.52 0.26
N THR A 78 -22.40 -9.84 -0.16
CA THR A 78 -23.00 -10.09 -1.49
C THR A 78 -22.15 -9.51 -2.61
N ALA A 79 -21.31 -8.50 -2.34
CA ALA A 79 -20.34 -7.99 -3.31
C ALA A 79 -19.26 -9.03 -3.63
N LYS A 80 -18.71 -9.71 -2.62
CA LYS A 80 -17.72 -10.78 -2.82
C LYS A 80 -18.23 -11.88 -3.76
N GLU A 81 -19.43 -12.38 -3.51
CA GLU A 81 -20.01 -13.47 -4.30
C GLU A 81 -20.24 -13.07 -5.76
N GLY A 82 -20.76 -11.86 -6.02
CA GLY A 82 -20.93 -11.33 -7.37
C GLY A 82 -19.61 -11.09 -8.12
N LEU A 83 -18.60 -10.54 -7.45
CA LEU A 83 -17.28 -10.28 -8.05
C LEU A 83 -16.54 -11.58 -8.38
N MET A 84 -16.62 -12.59 -7.50
CA MET A 84 -16.06 -13.93 -7.76
C MET A 84 -16.76 -14.63 -8.93
N GLN A 85 -18.09 -14.56 -9.03
CA GLN A 85 -18.83 -15.09 -10.17
C GLN A 85 -18.43 -14.39 -11.48
N TYR A 86 -18.33 -13.06 -11.48
CA TYR A 86 -17.95 -12.30 -12.66
C TYR A 86 -16.50 -12.58 -13.10
N LYS A 87 -15.54 -12.65 -12.17
CA LYS A 87 -14.16 -13.09 -12.45
C LYS A 87 -14.16 -14.41 -13.21
N ASN A 88 -14.86 -15.42 -12.69
CA ASN A 88 -14.88 -16.76 -13.28
C ASN A 88 -15.48 -16.80 -14.71
N ILE A 89 -16.33 -15.83 -15.06
CA ILE A 89 -16.92 -15.70 -16.41
C ILE A 89 -15.96 -14.92 -17.35
N ALA A 90 -15.36 -13.83 -16.87
CA ALA A 90 -14.62 -12.88 -17.70
C ALA A 90 -13.11 -13.15 -17.81
N GLN A 91 -12.51 -13.92 -16.91
CA GLN A 91 -11.03 -14.04 -16.80
C GLN A 91 -10.34 -14.62 -18.04
N ASN A 92 -11.04 -15.42 -18.85
CA ASN A 92 -10.49 -16.01 -20.08
C ASN A 92 -10.79 -15.19 -21.35
N THR A 93 -11.58 -14.12 -21.27
CA THR A 93 -12.11 -13.40 -22.46
C THR A 93 -11.96 -11.89 -22.38
N SER A 94 -11.97 -11.30 -21.20
CA SER A 94 -12.07 -9.85 -21.00
C SER A 94 -11.51 -9.42 -19.63
N VAL A 95 -10.23 -9.73 -19.39
CA VAL A 95 -9.49 -9.39 -18.16
C VAL A 95 -9.64 -7.92 -17.75
N GLN A 96 -9.47 -7.00 -18.71
CA GLN A 96 -9.65 -5.54 -18.54
C GLN A 96 -11.03 -5.15 -17.98
N SER A 97 -12.06 -5.98 -18.18
CA SER A 97 -13.40 -5.72 -17.63
C SER A 97 -13.50 -6.04 -16.14
N ILE A 98 -12.77 -7.04 -15.66
CA ILE A 98 -12.64 -7.35 -14.23
C ILE A 98 -11.95 -6.18 -13.53
N GLU A 99 -10.85 -5.68 -14.11
CA GLU A 99 -10.15 -4.49 -13.65
C GLU A 99 -11.08 -3.28 -13.55
N ALA A 100 -11.81 -2.93 -14.61
CA ALA A 100 -12.73 -1.80 -14.60
C ALA A 100 -13.84 -1.93 -13.53
N VAL A 101 -14.36 -3.13 -13.31
CA VAL A 101 -15.40 -3.38 -12.29
C VAL A 101 -14.84 -3.31 -10.86
N ILE A 102 -13.65 -3.85 -10.62
CA ILE A 102 -12.97 -3.80 -9.31
C ILE A 102 -12.57 -2.36 -8.97
N THR A 103 -11.92 -1.64 -9.90
CA THR A 103 -11.55 -0.24 -9.74
C THR A 103 -12.78 0.62 -9.46
N ARG A 104 -13.88 0.45 -10.21
CA ARG A 104 -15.13 1.16 -9.93
C ARG A 104 -15.73 0.82 -8.57
N PHE A 105 -15.69 -0.44 -8.14
CA PHE A 105 -16.19 -0.85 -6.82
C PHE A 105 -15.44 -0.16 -5.67
N VAL A 106 -14.11 -0.07 -5.77
CA VAL A 106 -13.28 0.66 -4.79
C VAL A 106 -13.53 2.17 -4.87
N THR A 107 -13.52 2.77 -6.06
CA THR A 107 -13.77 4.22 -6.24
C THR A 107 -15.12 4.66 -5.71
N LEU A 108 -16.19 3.88 -5.93
CA LEU A 108 -17.51 4.18 -5.37
C LEU A 108 -17.51 4.08 -3.83
N SER A 109 -16.73 3.15 -3.26
CA SER A 109 -16.59 3.02 -1.80
C SER A 109 -15.85 4.24 -1.21
N ASP A 110 -14.79 4.73 -1.87
CA ASP A 110 -14.06 5.95 -1.49
C ASP A 110 -14.91 7.23 -1.63
N GLN A 111 -15.75 7.31 -2.66
CA GLN A 111 -16.73 8.41 -2.80
C GLN A 111 -17.73 8.45 -1.63
N LYS A 112 -18.16 7.30 -1.10
CA LYS A 112 -19.00 7.27 0.11
C LYS A 112 -18.27 7.73 1.36
N VAL A 113 -16.97 7.41 1.50
CA VAL A 113 -16.13 7.96 2.58
C VAL A 113 -16.05 9.47 2.48
N LYS A 114 -15.74 10.03 1.30
CA LYS A 114 -15.68 11.48 1.07
C LYS A 114 -16.99 12.18 1.42
N ALA A 115 -18.12 11.68 0.91
CA ALA A 115 -19.45 12.21 1.22
C ALA A 115 -19.83 12.09 2.71
N ALA A 116 -19.28 11.11 3.44
CA ALA A 116 -19.45 11.01 4.89
C ALA A 116 -18.56 12.00 5.66
N GLN A 117 -17.33 12.25 5.19
CA GLN A 117 -16.44 13.27 5.75
C GLN A 117 -17.00 14.68 5.56
N GLU A 118 -17.57 14.99 4.38
CA GLU A 118 -18.26 16.26 4.11
C GLU A 118 -19.44 16.47 5.06
N LYS A 119 -20.28 15.44 5.24
CA LYS A 119 -21.41 15.49 6.19
C LYS A 119 -20.98 15.65 7.64
N ALA A 120 -19.90 14.98 8.05
CA ALA A 120 -19.34 15.12 9.39
C ALA A 120 -18.77 16.55 9.60
N ALA A 121 -18.05 17.09 8.62
CA ALA A 121 -17.53 18.46 8.68
C ALA A 121 -18.64 19.51 8.77
N VAL A 122 -19.71 19.38 7.97
CA VAL A 122 -20.90 20.25 8.07
C VAL A 122 -21.54 20.15 9.45
N LYS A 123 -21.74 18.94 9.98
CA LYS A 123 -22.34 18.79 11.31
C LYS A 123 -21.47 19.41 12.40
N VAL A 124 -20.17 19.18 12.38
CA VAL A 124 -19.23 19.78 13.35
C VAL A 124 -19.19 21.31 13.23
N ALA A 125 -19.34 21.88 12.03
CA ALA A 125 -19.45 23.32 11.87
C ALA A 125 -20.73 23.88 12.52
N VAL A 126 -21.89 23.23 12.31
CA VAL A 126 -23.15 23.63 12.97
C VAL A 126 -23.07 23.47 14.49
N ASP A 127 -22.54 22.34 14.99
CA ASP A 127 -22.37 22.09 16.42
C ASP A 127 -21.39 23.08 17.11
N VAL A 128 -20.60 23.85 16.33
CA VAL A 128 -19.68 24.91 16.81
C VAL A 128 -20.30 26.31 16.68
N ASP A 129 -21.13 26.55 15.67
CA ASP A 129 -21.89 27.81 15.51
C ASP A 129 -22.99 27.93 16.60
N ASP A 130 -23.46 26.80 17.13
CA ASP A 130 -24.46 26.71 18.22
C ASP A 130 -23.86 26.93 19.64
N LEU A 131 -22.60 27.36 19.76
CA LEU A 131 -21.95 27.62 21.05
C LEU A 131 -22.55 28.79 21.84
N GLU A 132 -23.39 29.63 21.23
CA GLU A 132 -24.19 30.64 21.95
C GLU A 132 -25.42 30.02 22.65
N ALA A 133 -25.82 28.78 22.33
CA ALA A 133 -27.02 28.10 22.83
C ALA A 133 -26.75 27.06 23.94
N SER A 134 -25.81 27.37 24.84
CA SER A 134 -25.45 26.61 26.05
C SER A 134 -24.78 25.23 25.83
N GLU A 135 -23.60 25.05 26.42
CA GLU A 135 -23.00 23.73 26.59
C GLU A 135 -23.92 22.84 27.45
N THR A 136 -24.57 21.86 26.82
CA THR A 136 -25.44 20.94 27.55
C THR A 136 -24.63 20.11 28.56
N LEU A 137 -25.22 19.85 29.73
CA LEU A 137 -24.56 19.12 30.82
C LEU A 137 -24.03 17.74 30.37
N GLU A 138 -24.73 17.09 29.45
CA GLU A 138 -24.32 15.82 28.83
C GLU A 138 -23.03 15.95 28.01
N SER A 139 -22.85 17.06 27.28
CA SER A 139 -21.63 17.34 26.50
C SER A 139 -20.41 17.49 27.42
N ILE A 140 -20.57 18.29 28.49
CA ILE A 140 -19.54 18.55 29.51
C ILE A 140 -19.16 17.24 30.22
N LEU A 141 -20.14 16.46 30.68
CA LEU A 141 -19.90 15.19 31.37
C LEU A 141 -19.19 14.16 30.47
N LEU A 142 -19.63 14.02 29.21
CA LEU A 142 -18.97 13.12 28.25
C LEU A 142 -17.55 13.58 27.91
N GLY A 143 -17.31 14.90 27.84
CA GLY A 143 -15.98 15.49 27.64
C GLY A 143 -15.04 15.20 28.79
N ALA A 144 -15.49 15.42 30.03
CA ALA A 144 -14.73 15.19 31.25
C ALA A 144 -14.35 13.70 31.45
N VAL A 145 -15.22 12.77 31.04
CA VAL A 145 -14.97 11.32 31.18
C VAL A 145 -14.15 10.74 30.02
N SER A 146 -14.31 11.24 28.79
CA SER A 146 -13.76 10.56 27.60
C SER A 146 -12.54 11.24 26.99
N GLY A 147 -12.33 12.54 27.22
CA GLY A 147 -11.32 13.35 26.49
C GLY A 147 -11.64 13.62 25.01
N ASP A 148 -12.45 12.76 24.36
CA ASP A 148 -12.89 12.90 22.96
C ASP A 148 -13.68 14.21 22.73
N GLN A 149 -13.25 15.00 21.74
CA GLN A 149 -13.95 16.22 21.30
C GLN A 149 -15.27 15.87 20.59
N SER A 150 -16.18 16.86 20.45
CA SER A 150 -17.44 16.72 19.68
C SER A 150 -17.19 16.18 18.26
N LYS A 151 -16.13 16.69 17.61
CA LYS A 151 -15.65 16.24 16.31
C LYS A 151 -15.34 14.74 16.26
N ASP A 152 -14.56 14.22 17.21
CA ASP A 152 -14.15 12.81 17.21
C ASP A 152 -15.35 11.87 17.35
N ARG A 153 -16.35 12.27 18.15
CA ARG A 153 -17.62 11.53 18.28
C ARG A 153 -18.40 11.52 16.97
N THR A 154 -18.49 12.67 16.28
CA THR A 154 -19.17 12.79 14.99
C THR A 154 -18.45 12.00 13.88
N ASP A 155 -17.12 12.03 13.82
CA ASP A 155 -16.33 11.21 12.88
C ASP A 155 -16.43 9.70 13.19
N ARG A 156 -16.53 9.34 14.48
CA ARG A 156 -16.76 7.95 14.92
C ARG A 156 -18.15 7.44 14.57
N ALA A 157 -19.17 8.29 14.61
CA ALA A 157 -20.54 7.95 14.23
C ALA A 157 -20.75 7.92 12.71
N LEU A 158 -20.27 8.93 11.98
CA LEU A 158 -20.59 9.14 10.56
C LEU A 158 -19.53 8.59 9.60
N VAL A 159 -18.24 8.82 9.87
CA VAL A 159 -17.15 8.51 8.92
C VAL A 159 -16.60 7.09 9.11
N THR A 160 -16.42 6.67 10.36
CA THR A 160 -15.83 5.36 10.70
C THR A 160 -16.56 4.15 10.10
N PRO A 161 -17.91 4.10 10.00
CA PRO A 161 -18.60 3.01 9.30
C PRO A 161 -18.21 2.90 7.83
N TRP A 162 -18.05 4.02 7.12
CA TRP A 162 -17.65 4.04 5.72
C TRP A 162 -16.16 3.70 5.53
N LEU A 163 -15.28 4.11 6.46
CA LEU A 163 -13.88 3.68 6.45
C LEU A 163 -13.76 2.15 6.62
N LYS A 164 -14.55 1.55 7.52
CA LYS A 164 -14.63 0.09 7.67
C LYS A 164 -15.17 -0.59 6.41
N PHE A 165 -16.18 0.00 5.76
CA PHE A 165 -16.72 -0.52 4.50
C PHE A 165 -15.71 -0.45 3.35
N LEU A 166 -15.00 0.68 3.17
CA LEU A 166 -13.94 0.83 2.17
C LEU A 166 -12.80 -0.18 2.40
N TRP A 167 -12.40 -0.41 3.65
CA TRP A 167 -11.44 -1.46 3.99
C TRP A 167 -11.93 -2.87 3.59
N GLU A 168 -13.21 -3.20 3.85
CA GLU A 168 -13.78 -4.48 3.42
C GLU A 168 -13.92 -4.58 1.88
N SER A 169 -14.12 -3.46 1.18
CA SER A 169 -14.04 -3.40 -0.28
C SER A 169 -12.64 -3.73 -0.79
N TYR A 170 -11.58 -3.16 -0.19
CA TYR A 170 -10.19 -3.57 -0.50
C TYR A 170 -9.96 -5.05 -0.23
N ARG A 171 -10.37 -5.57 0.93
CA ARG A 171 -10.23 -6.99 1.29
C ARG A 171 -10.96 -7.91 0.30
N THR A 172 -12.16 -7.51 -0.14
CA THR A 172 -12.97 -8.24 -1.14
C THR A 172 -12.30 -8.24 -2.52
N SER A 173 -11.67 -7.14 -2.90
CA SER A 173 -10.86 -7.05 -4.13
C SER A 173 -9.66 -7.98 -4.06
N PHE A 174 -8.87 -7.99 -2.98
CA PHE A 174 -7.75 -8.92 -2.82
C PHE A 174 -8.20 -10.39 -2.86
N GLU A 175 -9.28 -10.73 -2.17
CA GLU A 175 -9.86 -12.08 -2.18
C GLU A 175 -10.30 -12.53 -3.58
N THR A 176 -10.72 -11.59 -4.43
CA THR A 176 -11.12 -11.85 -5.82
C THR A 176 -9.91 -11.97 -6.73
N LEU A 177 -8.93 -11.06 -6.61
CA LEU A 177 -7.80 -10.93 -7.53
C LEU A 177 -6.63 -11.90 -7.24
N LYS A 178 -6.48 -12.40 -6.00
CA LYS A 178 -5.30 -13.17 -5.56
C LYS A 178 -4.89 -14.32 -6.48
N ASN A 179 -3.58 -14.52 -6.56
CA ASN A 179 -2.87 -15.66 -7.16
C ASN A 179 -3.36 -16.01 -8.59
N ASN A 180 -3.54 -14.99 -9.42
CA ASN A 180 -3.90 -15.12 -10.83
C ASN A 180 -3.04 -14.16 -11.67
N ALA A 181 -2.20 -14.69 -12.57
CA ALA A 181 -1.24 -13.93 -13.35
C ALA A 181 -1.90 -12.88 -14.26
N CYS A 182 -3.04 -13.18 -14.87
CA CYS A 182 -3.78 -12.23 -15.70
C CYS A 182 -4.32 -11.03 -14.89
N LEU A 183 -4.47 -11.16 -13.58
CA LEU A 183 -5.01 -10.13 -12.69
C LEU A 183 -3.94 -9.49 -11.80
N GLU A 184 -2.67 -9.78 -12.05
CA GLU A 184 -1.55 -9.32 -11.22
C GLU A 184 -1.42 -7.79 -11.20
N HIS A 185 -1.47 -7.12 -12.36
CA HIS A 185 -1.29 -5.67 -12.44
C HIS A 185 -2.33 -4.91 -11.58
N ILE A 186 -3.61 -5.22 -11.74
CA ILE A 186 -4.67 -4.62 -10.91
C ILE A 186 -4.54 -5.03 -9.43
N TYR A 187 -4.04 -6.24 -9.12
CA TYR A 187 -3.74 -6.62 -7.74
C TYR A 187 -2.67 -5.71 -7.09
N GLN A 188 -1.60 -5.36 -7.82
CA GLN A 188 -0.59 -4.42 -7.32
C GLN A 188 -1.15 -3.00 -7.20
N THR A 189 -1.92 -2.52 -8.19
CA THR A 189 -2.59 -1.21 -8.15
C THR A 189 -3.52 -1.08 -6.94
N ILE A 190 -4.34 -2.10 -6.65
CA ILE A 190 -5.20 -2.12 -5.46
C ILE A 190 -4.38 -2.22 -4.17
N SER A 191 -3.21 -2.89 -4.17
CA SER A 191 -2.28 -2.91 -3.04
C SER A 191 -1.76 -1.50 -2.72
N GLN A 192 -1.30 -0.76 -3.72
CA GLN A 192 -0.83 0.63 -3.57
C GLN A 192 -1.94 1.57 -3.08
N GLN A 193 -3.16 1.45 -3.63
CA GLN A 193 -4.31 2.22 -3.14
C GLN A 193 -4.65 1.90 -1.68
N ALA A 194 -4.60 0.63 -1.28
CA ALA A 194 -4.87 0.23 0.11
C ALA A 194 -3.80 0.73 1.10
N PHE A 195 -2.52 0.78 0.67
CA PHE A 195 -1.45 1.44 1.46
C PHE A 195 -1.73 2.94 1.64
N ASN A 196 -2.06 3.65 0.55
CA ASN A 196 -2.40 5.08 0.61
C ASN A 196 -3.63 5.36 1.48
N PHE A 197 -4.66 4.49 1.44
CA PHE A 197 -5.79 4.53 2.37
C PHE A 197 -5.33 4.40 3.84
N CYS A 198 -4.46 3.42 4.12
CA CYS A 198 -3.98 3.20 5.49
C CYS A 198 -3.16 4.38 6.01
N LEU A 199 -2.32 4.97 5.16
CA LEU A 199 -1.52 6.15 5.44
C LEU A 199 -2.40 7.39 5.70
N LYS A 200 -3.28 7.72 4.74
CA LYS A 200 -4.16 8.90 4.79
C LYS A 200 -5.09 8.90 6.02
N HIS A 201 -5.57 7.73 6.43
CA HIS A 201 -6.52 7.58 7.54
C HIS A 201 -5.87 6.97 8.80
N GLN A 202 -4.54 6.91 8.89
CA GLN A 202 -3.76 6.40 10.03
C GLN A 202 -4.21 5.01 10.53
N ARG A 203 -4.63 4.13 9.62
CA ARG A 203 -5.20 2.80 9.89
C ARG A 203 -4.10 1.75 10.13
N LYS A 204 -3.32 1.95 11.20
CA LYS A 204 -2.16 1.10 11.56
C LYS A 204 -2.53 -0.38 11.77
N VAL A 205 -3.76 -0.70 12.22
CA VAL A 205 -4.22 -2.08 12.43
C VAL A 205 -4.55 -2.77 11.10
N GLU A 206 -5.30 -2.09 10.23
CA GLU A 206 -5.64 -2.56 8.89
C GLU A 206 -4.38 -2.76 8.04
N PHE A 207 -3.41 -1.84 8.14
CA PHE A 207 -2.13 -1.95 7.45
C PHE A 207 -1.35 -3.23 7.82
N ARG A 208 -1.24 -3.58 9.11
CA ARG A 208 -0.59 -4.85 9.52
C ARG A 208 -1.34 -6.07 8.96
N ARG A 209 -2.68 -6.05 8.98
CA ARG A 209 -3.52 -7.12 8.39
C ARG A 209 -3.34 -7.22 6.87
N LEU A 210 -3.15 -6.09 6.18
CA LEU A 210 -2.82 -6.06 4.76
C LEU A 210 -1.48 -6.78 4.52
N CYS A 211 -0.43 -6.41 5.26
CA CYS A 211 0.90 -7.02 5.13
C CYS A 211 0.86 -8.54 5.32
N GLU A 212 0.17 -9.05 6.36
CA GLU A 212 -0.04 -10.50 6.53
C GLU A 212 -0.80 -11.14 5.36
N THR A 213 -1.82 -10.48 4.83
CA THR A 213 -2.57 -10.95 3.67
C THR A 213 -1.66 -11.07 2.45
N LEU A 214 -0.80 -10.07 2.21
CA LEU A 214 0.14 -10.08 1.08
C LEU A 214 1.24 -11.15 1.25
N ARG A 215 1.70 -11.43 2.47
CA ARG A 215 2.63 -12.53 2.77
C ARG A 215 1.98 -13.88 2.54
N LEU A 216 0.76 -14.07 3.03
CA LEU A 216 -0.01 -15.30 2.83
C LEU A 216 -0.20 -15.59 1.34
N HIS A 217 -0.61 -14.59 0.56
CA HIS A 217 -0.79 -14.73 -0.89
C HIS A 217 0.52 -15.11 -1.60
N LEU A 218 1.63 -14.44 -1.29
CA LEU A 218 2.96 -14.77 -1.82
C LEU A 218 3.40 -16.20 -1.45
N SER A 219 3.24 -16.62 -0.20
CA SER A 219 3.55 -17.99 0.25
C SER A 219 2.73 -19.07 -0.47
N ASN A 220 1.55 -18.70 -0.95
CA ASN A 220 0.65 -19.58 -1.69
C ASN A 220 0.96 -19.63 -3.19
N VAL A 221 1.77 -18.71 -3.74
CA VAL A 221 2.20 -18.77 -5.15
C VAL A 221 2.96 -20.07 -5.42
N ALA A 222 3.93 -20.42 -4.57
CA ALA A 222 4.69 -21.66 -4.70
C ALA A 222 3.81 -22.92 -4.57
N LYS A 223 2.81 -22.91 -3.67
CA LYS A 223 1.91 -24.06 -3.42
C LYS A 223 0.95 -24.35 -4.58
N TYR A 224 0.54 -23.32 -5.32
CA TYR A 224 -0.45 -23.42 -6.40
C TYR A 224 0.13 -23.16 -7.80
N SER A 225 1.45 -23.33 -7.95
CA SER A 225 2.19 -23.17 -9.22
C SER A 225 1.72 -24.06 -10.37
N HIS A 226 0.99 -25.14 -10.08
CA HIS A 226 0.41 -26.07 -11.06
C HIS A 226 -0.99 -25.66 -11.55
N GLN A 227 -1.60 -24.62 -10.98
CA GLN A 227 -2.95 -24.18 -11.36
C GLN A 227 -2.94 -23.39 -12.67
N PRO A 228 -3.99 -23.43 -13.50
CA PRO A 228 -4.12 -22.53 -14.63
C PRO A 228 -4.11 -21.07 -14.15
N HIS A 229 -3.41 -20.20 -14.89
CA HIS A 229 -3.17 -18.80 -14.55
C HIS A 229 -2.37 -18.57 -13.25
N SER A 230 -1.56 -19.56 -12.80
CA SER A 230 -0.65 -19.39 -11.66
C SER A 230 0.40 -18.29 -11.89
N ILE A 231 0.76 -17.56 -10.83
CA ILE A 231 1.85 -16.56 -10.85
C ILE A 231 3.21 -17.28 -10.93
N ASN A 232 4.11 -16.81 -11.80
CA ASN A 232 5.45 -17.37 -11.96
C ASN A 232 6.54 -16.39 -11.51
N LEU A 233 7.05 -16.55 -10.29
CA LEU A 233 8.12 -15.71 -9.74
C LEU A 233 9.50 -15.89 -10.42
N SER A 234 9.64 -16.83 -11.37
CA SER A 234 10.83 -16.93 -12.22
C SER A 234 10.82 -15.91 -13.37
N ASP A 235 9.65 -15.34 -13.67
CA ASP A 235 9.52 -14.27 -14.65
C ASP A 235 10.01 -12.94 -14.06
N PRO A 236 10.93 -12.21 -14.74
CA PRO A 236 11.48 -10.96 -14.22
C PRO A 236 10.47 -9.82 -14.05
N GLU A 237 9.42 -9.76 -14.86
CA GLU A 237 8.41 -8.69 -14.83
C GLU A 237 7.46 -8.90 -13.65
N THR A 238 6.91 -10.11 -13.51
CA THR A 238 6.17 -10.54 -12.31
C THR A 238 6.97 -10.34 -11.03
N LEU A 239 8.25 -10.72 -11.01
CA LEU A 239 9.09 -10.52 -9.82
C LEU A 239 9.30 -9.02 -9.49
N GLN A 240 9.46 -8.18 -10.52
CA GLN A 240 9.59 -6.73 -10.36
C GLN A 240 8.32 -6.11 -9.77
N HIS A 241 7.14 -6.46 -10.28
CA HIS A 241 5.85 -6.00 -9.74
C HIS A 241 5.64 -6.38 -8.26
N HIS A 242 6.08 -7.59 -7.87
CA HIS A 242 6.08 -8.03 -6.48
C HIS A 242 7.08 -7.23 -5.62
N LEU A 243 8.27 -6.92 -6.13
CA LEU A 243 9.25 -6.04 -5.46
C LEU A 243 8.69 -4.63 -5.28
N ASP A 244 8.16 -3.99 -6.33
CA ASP A 244 7.59 -2.63 -6.28
C ASP A 244 6.54 -2.49 -5.18
N THR A 245 5.67 -3.50 -5.06
CA THR A 245 4.62 -3.55 -4.03
C THR A 245 5.19 -3.73 -2.63
N ARG A 246 6.26 -4.51 -2.46
CA ARG A 246 6.98 -4.64 -1.18
C ARG A 246 7.75 -3.38 -0.82
N PHE A 247 8.29 -2.65 -1.79
CA PHE A 247 8.90 -1.34 -1.58
C PHE A 247 7.88 -0.28 -1.13
N ALA A 248 6.69 -0.26 -1.74
CA ALA A 248 5.59 0.58 -1.28
C ALA A 248 5.15 0.21 0.16
N GLN A 249 5.08 -1.10 0.47
CA GLN A 249 4.82 -1.60 1.82
C GLN A 249 5.87 -1.09 2.83
N LEU A 250 7.16 -1.23 2.52
CA LEU A 250 8.26 -0.75 3.37
C LEU A 250 8.18 0.77 3.62
N ASN A 251 7.95 1.57 2.58
CA ASN A 251 7.82 3.03 2.70
C ASN A 251 6.66 3.39 3.63
N THR A 252 5.49 2.79 3.40
CA THR A 252 4.29 3.01 4.23
C THR A 252 4.48 2.53 5.67
N SER A 253 5.20 1.42 5.90
CA SER A 253 5.55 0.94 7.24
C SER A 253 6.40 1.95 8.01
N VAL A 254 7.38 2.57 7.35
CA VAL A 254 8.25 3.61 7.95
C VAL A 254 7.47 4.89 8.21
N GLU A 255 6.62 5.32 7.28
CA GLU A 255 5.79 6.54 7.42
C GLU A 255 4.68 6.41 8.46
N LEU A 256 4.19 5.20 8.72
CA LEU A 256 3.30 4.89 9.84
C LEU A 256 4.05 4.60 11.16
N GLU A 257 5.39 4.69 11.17
CA GLU A 257 6.28 4.40 12.31
C GLU A 257 6.10 2.97 12.87
N LEU A 258 5.74 2.03 12.00
CA LEU A 258 5.54 0.63 12.34
C LEU A 258 6.86 -0.14 12.20
N TRP A 259 7.85 0.19 13.03
CA TRP A 259 9.24 -0.29 12.90
C TRP A 259 9.37 -1.83 12.82
N GLN A 260 8.59 -2.56 13.62
CA GLN A 260 8.49 -4.03 13.57
C GLN A 260 8.01 -4.54 12.20
N GLU A 261 6.99 -3.89 11.64
CA GLU A 261 6.43 -4.27 10.34
C GLU A 261 7.34 -3.83 9.18
N ALA A 262 8.01 -2.68 9.31
CA ALA A 262 9.03 -2.23 8.38
C ALA A 262 10.20 -3.23 8.32
N PHE A 263 10.65 -3.75 9.47
CA PHE A 263 11.68 -4.78 9.53
C PHE A 263 11.24 -6.08 8.82
N ARG A 264 10.01 -6.55 9.05
CA ARG A 264 9.47 -7.72 8.34
C ARG A 264 9.29 -7.47 6.84
N SER A 265 8.96 -6.25 6.41
CA SER A 265 8.96 -5.86 5.00
C SER A 265 10.36 -5.88 4.37
N VAL A 266 11.41 -5.53 5.12
CA VAL A 266 12.80 -5.69 4.67
C VAL A 266 13.13 -7.16 4.41
N GLU A 267 12.72 -8.07 5.31
CA GLU A 267 12.90 -9.52 5.12
C GLU A 267 12.13 -10.02 3.88
N ASP A 268 10.88 -9.58 3.69
CA ASP A 268 10.10 -9.92 2.48
C ASP A 268 10.80 -9.46 1.18
N ILE A 269 11.36 -8.24 1.17
CA ILE A 269 12.13 -7.69 0.03
C ILE A 269 13.39 -8.52 -0.19
N HIS A 270 14.17 -8.78 0.86
CA HIS A 270 15.41 -9.54 0.76
C HIS A 270 15.17 -10.93 0.17
N ASN A 271 14.13 -11.63 0.63
CA ASN A 271 13.75 -12.93 0.10
C ASN A 271 13.44 -12.86 -1.41
N LEU A 272 12.65 -11.88 -1.88
CA LEU A 272 12.41 -11.68 -3.31
C LEU A 272 13.69 -11.31 -4.10
N LEU A 273 14.59 -10.52 -3.52
CA LEU A 273 15.88 -10.18 -4.15
C LEU A 273 16.79 -11.41 -4.29
N THR A 274 16.76 -12.36 -3.35
CA THR A 274 17.51 -13.62 -3.50
C THR A 274 16.97 -14.53 -4.61
N MET A 275 15.69 -14.36 -4.99
CA MET A 275 15.09 -15.05 -6.14
C MET A 275 15.41 -14.34 -7.47
N ALA A 276 15.85 -13.08 -7.44
CA ALA A 276 16.08 -12.28 -8.62
C ALA A 276 17.39 -12.66 -9.34
N LYS A 277 17.27 -13.09 -10.59
CA LYS A 277 18.42 -13.40 -11.47
C LYS A 277 19.10 -12.15 -12.04
N LYS A 278 18.41 -11.00 -12.03
CA LYS A 278 18.93 -9.70 -12.48
C LYS A 278 19.10 -8.79 -11.28
N ALA A 279 20.13 -7.95 -11.31
CA ALA A 279 20.33 -6.92 -10.29
C ALA A 279 19.13 -5.94 -10.29
N PRO A 280 18.59 -5.57 -9.12
CA PRO A 280 17.50 -4.60 -9.01
C PRO A 280 17.95 -3.19 -9.41
N HIS A 281 17.00 -2.34 -9.78
CA HIS A 281 17.28 -0.98 -10.25
C HIS A 281 18.01 -0.14 -9.16
N PRO A 282 19.09 0.60 -9.48
CA PRO A 282 19.88 1.34 -8.47
C PRO A 282 19.07 2.30 -7.62
N ALA A 283 18.09 3.02 -8.19
CA ALA A 283 17.24 3.94 -7.43
C ALA A 283 16.34 3.23 -6.39
N MET A 284 15.92 2.00 -6.67
CA MET A 284 15.17 1.16 -5.73
C MET A 284 16.07 0.69 -4.58
N MET A 285 17.32 0.30 -4.88
CA MET A 285 18.31 -0.04 -3.85
C MET A 285 18.75 1.17 -3.02
N ALA A 286 18.81 2.36 -3.61
CA ALA A 286 19.04 3.59 -2.87
C ALA A 286 17.92 3.81 -1.84
N ASN A 287 16.65 3.71 -2.24
CA ASN A 287 15.51 3.82 -1.32
C ASN A 287 15.56 2.71 -0.24
N TYR A 288 15.86 1.45 -0.61
CA TYR A 288 16.05 0.34 0.34
C TYR A 288 17.03 0.68 1.46
N TYR A 289 18.25 1.11 1.12
CA TYR A 289 19.26 1.46 2.11
C TYR A 289 18.91 2.75 2.89
N GLU A 290 18.22 3.72 2.26
CA GLU A 290 17.70 4.93 2.94
C GLU A 290 16.62 4.61 4.00
N LYS A 291 15.78 3.59 3.79
CA LYS A 291 14.85 3.12 4.82
C LYS A 291 15.56 2.30 5.90
N LEU A 292 16.56 1.49 5.51
CA LEU A 292 17.38 0.73 6.46
C LEU A 292 18.13 1.61 7.46
N THR A 293 18.66 2.78 7.05
CA THR A 293 19.29 3.69 8.02
C THR A 293 18.30 4.09 9.11
N LYS A 294 17.06 4.44 8.77
CA LYS A 294 16.01 4.82 9.73
C LYS A 294 15.61 3.65 10.64
N ILE A 295 15.44 2.45 10.09
CA ILE A 295 15.07 1.24 10.85
C ILE A 295 16.19 0.82 11.82
N PHE A 296 17.45 0.85 11.40
CA PHE A 296 18.57 0.52 12.27
C PHE A 296 18.84 1.60 13.33
N LEU A 297 18.54 2.87 13.04
CA LEU A 297 18.57 3.95 14.02
C LEU A 297 17.54 3.67 15.13
N MET A 298 16.27 3.48 14.75
CA MET A 298 15.17 3.27 15.70
C MET A 298 15.28 1.96 16.50
N SER A 299 15.91 0.93 15.95
CA SER A 299 16.19 -0.31 16.69
C SER A 299 17.44 -0.27 17.57
N GLY A 300 18.16 0.87 17.65
CA GLY A 300 19.37 1.03 18.47
C GLY A 300 20.62 0.33 17.91
N ASN A 301 20.54 -0.22 16.69
CA ASN A 301 21.60 -1.01 16.08
C ASN A 301 22.65 -0.12 15.38
N ALA A 302 23.41 0.67 16.16
CA ALA A 302 24.38 1.65 15.66
C ALA A 302 25.33 1.11 14.57
N LEU A 303 25.85 -0.10 14.75
CA LEU A 303 26.75 -0.77 13.81
C LEU A 303 26.08 -1.02 12.43
N TYR A 304 24.84 -1.50 12.42
CA TYR A 304 24.08 -1.73 11.20
C TYR A 304 23.52 -0.44 10.61
N HIS A 305 23.27 0.58 11.43
CA HIS A 305 22.93 1.93 10.98
C HIS A 305 24.07 2.56 10.16
N ALA A 306 25.29 2.55 10.70
CA ALA A 306 26.50 3.00 9.99
C ALA A 306 26.76 2.19 8.71
N THR A 307 26.55 0.87 8.77
CA THR A 307 26.64 -0.01 7.60
C THR A 307 25.63 0.37 6.52
N ALA A 308 24.37 0.64 6.89
CA ALA A 308 23.33 1.06 5.95
C ALA A 308 23.68 2.40 5.27
N TRP A 309 24.27 3.36 6.00
CA TRP A 309 24.78 4.60 5.40
C TRP A 309 25.89 4.34 4.39
N GLY A 310 26.86 3.47 4.71
CA GLY A 310 27.92 3.08 3.78
C GLY A 310 27.38 2.43 2.50
N ARG A 311 26.38 1.54 2.62
CA ARG A 311 25.71 0.90 1.47
C ARG A 311 24.87 1.90 0.66
N TYR A 312 24.14 2.79 1.33
CA TYR A 312 23.37 3.86 0.69
C TYR A 312 24.29 4.78 -0.12
N ASN A 313 25.40 5.23 0.46
CA ASN A 313 26.39 6.05 -0.22
C ASN A 313 26.97 5.33 -1.45
N ALA A 314 27.32 4.04 -1.33
CA ALA A 314 27.87 3.25 -2.44
C ALA A 314 26.88 3.06 -3.62
N VAL A 315 25.59 2.85 -3.36
CA VAL A 315 24.57 2.70 -4.41
C VAL A 315 24.18 4.03 -5.05
N GLN A 316 24.23 5.12 -4.28
CA GLN A 316 23.93 6.48 -4.75
C GLN A 316 25.05 7.10 -5.63
N VAL A 317 26.08 6.35 -6.05
CA VAL A 317 27.14 6.84 -6.96
C VAL A 317 26.83 6.41 -8.39
N PRO A 318 26.10 7.24 -9.13
CA PRO A 318 26.64 7.78 -10.38
C PRO A 318 27.06 9.26 -10.23
N PRO A 319 28.17 9.71 -10.86
CA PRO A 319 28.74 11.03 -10.59
C PRO A 319 28.03 12.22 -11.28
N THR A 320 27.01 11.99 -12.10
CA THR A 320 26.49 13.00 -13.05
C THR A 320 25.29 13.83 -12.58
N SER A 321 24.71 13.55 -11.40
CA SER A 321 23.45 14.17 -10.96
C SER A 321 23.47 14.83 -9.57
N LYS A 322 24.62 14.91 -8.90
CA LYS A 322 24.72 15.41 -7.52
C LYS A 322 25.43 16.75 -7.41
N THR A 323 24.94 17.57 -6.49
CA THR A 323 25.67 18.73 -5.99
C THR A 323 26.88 18.29 -5.15
N ALA A 324 27.89 19.15 -5.05
CA ALA A 324 29.00 18.95 -4.12
C ALA A 324 28.52 18.92 -2.65
N GLU A 325 27.47 19.68 -2.34
CA GLU A 325 26.87 19.77 -1.00
C GLU A 325 26.19 18.47 -0.57
N ASP A 326 25.36 17.85 -1.42
CA ASP A 326 24.74 16.55 -1.14
C ASP A 326 25.80 15.46 -0.93
N THR A 327 26.88 15.51 -1.71
CA THR A 327 28.01 14.58 -1.58
C THR A 327 28.72 14.77 -0.24
N ALA A 328 28.96 16.01 0.19
CA ALA A 328 29.53 16.31 1.50
C ALA A 328 28.60 15.90 2.65
N ARG A 329 27.30 16.17 2.54
CA ARG A 329 26.31 15.77 3.57
C ARG A 329 26.28 14.25 3.76
N LEU A 330 26.24 13.49 2.66
CA LEU A 330 26.26 12.02 2.71
C LEU A 330 27.58 11.47 3.28
N ALA A 331 28.72 12.02 2.83
CA ALA A 331 30.03 11.64 3.35
C ALA A 331 30.15 11.90 4.86
N GLY A 332 29.64 13.05 5.31
CA GLY A 332 29.55 13.39 6.73
C GLY A 332 28.68 12.40 7.53
N GLN A 333 27.50 12.01 7.00
CA GLN A 333 26.63 11.04 7.65
C GLN A 333 27.27 9.65 7.77
N VAL A 334 27.98 9.18 6.73
CA VAL A 334 28.73 7.91 6.79
C VAL A 334 29.81 7.97 7.88
N LEU A 335 30.61 9.04 7.93
CA LEU A 335 31.73 9.10 8.87
C LEU A 335 31.26 9.29 10.33
N VAL A 336 30.28 10.17 10.58
CA VAL A 336 29.74 10.38 11.93
C VAL A 336 29.02 9.13 12.44
N SER A 337 28.24 8.42 11.62
CA SER A 337 27.58 7.18 12.05
C SER A 337 28.58 6.07 12.35
N ALA A 338 29.68 5.96 11.60
CA ALA A 338 30.76 5.00 11.88
C ALA A 338 31.55 5.35 13.16
N LEU A 339 31.87 6.63 13.38
CA LEU A 339 32.57 7.10 14.58
C LEU A 339 31.74 6.91 15.85
N ALA A 340 30.43 7.15 15.76
CA ALA A 340 29.48 7.04 16.88
C ALA A 340 29.16 5.58 17.29
N VAL A 341 29.60 4.57 16.53
CA VAL A 341 29.48 3.16 16.96
C VAL A 341 30.32 2.97 18.25
N PRO A 342 29.73 2.50 19.36
CA PRO A 342 30.47 2.30 20.60
C PRO A 342 31.66 1.33 20.42
N VAL A 343 32.81 1.72 20.98
CA VAL A 343 33.99 0.88 21.07
C VAL A 343 33.76 -0.28 22.04
N GLY A 344 34.25 -1.48 21.70
CA GLY A 344 34.11 -2.68 22.55
C GLY A 344 32.81 -3.48 22.38
N LEU A 345 31.92 -3.12 21.46
CA LEU A 345 30.74 -3.96 21.14
C LEU A 345 31.16 -5.32 20.55
N GLY A 346 30.95 -6.38 21.35
CA GLY A 346 31.26 -7.76 20.96
C GLY A 346 30.33 -8.30 19.87
N THR A 347 30.90 -9.09 18.95
CA THR A 347 30.24 -9.67 17.77
C THR A 347 29.40 -10.91 18.08
N SER A 348 28.68 -10.93 19.21
CA SER A 348 28.05 -12.16 19.74
C SER A 348 26.59 -12.01 20.21
N GLU A 349 25.87 -10.99 19.72
CA GLU A 349 24.42 -10.94 19.90
C GLU A 349 23.72 -11.89 18.90
N PRO A 350 22.81 -12.78 19.35
CA PRO A 350 22.04 -13.63 18.47
C PRO A 350 21.17 -12.77 17.53
N GLY A 351 21.14 -13.12 16.25
CA GLY A 351 20.45 -12.37 15.19
C GLY A 351 21.36 -11.50 14.32
N GLN A 352 22.62 -11.24 14.72
CA GLN A 352 23.57 -10.50 13.86
C GLN A 352 23.72 -11.10 12.45
N ALA A 353 23.70 -12.43 12.31
CA ALA A 353 23.73 -13.09 10.99
C ALA A 353 22.53 -12.71 10.10
N ARG A 354 21.31 -12.63 10.67
CA ARG A 354 20.09 -12.19 9.97
C ARG A 354 20.25 -10.76 9.47
N LEU A 355 20.63 -9.84 10.36
CA LEU A 355 20.83 -8.41 10.02
C LEU A 355 21.90 -8.19 8.95
N THR A 356 22.97 -8.99 9.00
CA THR A 356 24.08 -8.96 8.05
C THR A 356 23.63 -9.37 6.64
N ALA A 357 22.83 -10.42 6.54
CA ALA A 357 22.27 -10.89 5.27
C ALA A 357 21.36 -9.82 4.61
N LEU A 358 20.49 -9.15 5.39
CA LEU A 358 19.58 -8.12 4.88
C LEU A 358 20.29 -6.92 4.21
N LEU A 359 21.53 -6.63 4.61
CA LEU A 359 22.39 -5.60 4.01
C LEU A 359 23.21 -6.10 2.81
N GLY A 360 23.13 -7.39 2.49
CA GLY A 360 23.89 -8.06 1.44
C GLY A 360 25.37 -8.21 1.78
N LEU A 361 25.70 -8.46 3.05
CA LEU A 361 27.07 -8.70 3.52
C LEU A 361 27.33 -10.19 3.82
N PRO A 362 28.56 -10.70 3.59
CA PRO A 362 28.91 -12.09 3.87
C PRO A 362 29.35 -12.35 5.32
N LYS A 363 29.72 -11.29 6.06
CA LYS A 363 30.23 -11.34 7.44
C LYS A 363 29.72 -10.13 8.22
N PRO A 364 29.51 -10.24 9.54
CA PRO A 364 29.05 -9.11 10.33
C PRO A 364 30.05 -7.95 10.21
N PRO A 365 29.57 -6.70 10.04
CA PRO A 365 30.43 -5.52 9.97
C PRO A 365 31.16 -5.31 11.30
N THR A 366 32.25 -4.54 11.27
CA THR A 366 32.97 -4.09 12.47
C THR A 366 33.25 -2.60 12.38
N ARG A 367 33.37 -1.88 13.50
CA ARG A 367 33.67 -0.44 13.52
C ARG A 367 34.93 -0.11 12.72
N ALA A 368 36.01 -0.85 12.96
CA ALA A 368 37.27 -0.71 12.21
C ALA A 368 37.10 -1.00 10.71
N GLY A 369 36.31 -2.01 10.34
CA GLY A 369 35.98 -2.32 8.95
C GLY A 369 35.22 -1.17 8.27
N LEU A 370 34.22 -0.59 8.95
CA LEU A 370 33.43 0.52 8.42
C LEU A 370 34.26 1.80 8.21
N LEU A 371 35.15 2.14 9.15
CA LEU A 371 36.07 3.26 9.00
C LEU A 371 37.05 3.03 7.84
N LYS A 372 37.65 1.84 7.75
CA LYS A 372 38.53 1.46 6.63
C LYS A 372 37.82 1.54 5.28
N ASP A 373 36.59 1.05 5.20
CA ASP A 373 35.75 1.09 3.99
C ASP A 373 35.33 2.52 3.61
N ALA A 374 35.19 3.43 4.57
CA ALA A 374 34.91 4.84 4.32
C ALA A 374 36.15 5.57 3.77
N LEU A 375 37.32 5.34 4.38
CA LEU A 375 38.60 5.89 3.91
C LEU A 375 38.94 5.42 2.49
N ALA A 376 38.76 4.12 2.20
CA ALA A 376 39.00 3.53 0.88
C ALA A 376 38.07 4.06 -0.25
N ARG A 377 37.07 4.88 0.08
CA ARG A 377 36.12 5.51 -0.85
C ARG A 377 36.20 7.05 -0.82
N ASP A 378 37.31 7.60 -0.32
CA ASP A 378 37.56 9.04 -0.18
C ASP A 378 36.49 9.79 0.64
N VAL A 379 35.72 9.11 1.50
CA VAL A 379 34.65 9.74 2.31
C VAL A 379 35.20 10.88 3.17
N LEU A 380 36.39 10.70 3.74
CA LEU A 380 37.07 11.73 4.53
C LEU A 380 37.40 12.99 3.73
N LYS A 381 37.74 12.87 2.44
CA LYS A 381 38.04 14.01 1.55
C LYS A 381 36.81 14.88 1.31
N HIS A 382 35.66 14.23 1.12
CA HIS A 382 34.38 14.88 0.85
C HIS A 382 33.63 15.33 2.10
N ALA A 383 33.96 14.80 3.29
CA ALA A 383 33.29 15.15 4.53
C ALA A 383 33.48 16.64 4.93
N PRO A 384 32.48 17.28 5.57
CA PRO A 384 32.58 18.63 6.11
C PRO A 384 33.74 18.77 7.11
N GLU A 385 34.36 19.95 7.17
CA GLU A 385 35.57 20.18 7.97
C GLU A 385 35.41 19.81 9.45
N ALA A 386 34.28 20.14 10.07
CA ALA A 386 33.99 19.78 11.46
C ALA A 386 34.01 18.25 11.69
N ILE A 387 33.59 17.46 10.71
CA ILE A 387 33.54 15.99 10.77
C ILE A 387 34.92 15.39 10.47
N ARG A 388 35.74 16.04 9.62
CA ARG A 388 37.15 15.65 9.42
C ARG A 388 37.99 15.89 10.68
N LYS A 389 37.81 17.03 11.36
CA LYS A 389 38.45 17.32 12.65
C LYS A 389 38.06 16.30 13.73
N LEU A 390 36.78 15.93 13.78
CA LEU A 390 36.29 14.91 14.71
C LEU A 390 36.91 13.52 14.44
N TYR A 391 37.11 13.15 13.17
CA TYR A 391 37.82 11.91 12.81
C TYR A 391 39.29 11.94 13.26
N ASP A 392 39.99 13.04 13.00
CA ASP A 392 41.41 13.18 13.38
C ASP A 392 41.58 13.04 14.90
N VAL A 393 40.81 13.79 15.68
CA VAL A 393 40.81 13.75 17.15
C VAL A 393 40.53 12.36 17.71
N LEU A 394 39.56 11.62 17.15
CA LEU A 394 39.13 10.34 17.73
C LEU A 394 39.98 9.14 17.29
N GLU A 395 40.58 9.17 16.11
CA GLU A 395 41.28 8.00 15.51
C GLU A 395 42.78 8.23 15.22
N VAL A 396 43.26 9.49 15.22
CA VAL A 396 44.66 9.84 14.84
C VAL A 396 45.40 10.53 15.99
N THR A 397 44.82 11.57 16.57
CA THR A 397 45.43 12.46 17.57
C THR A 397 44.76 12.34 18.95
N PHE A 398 44.38 11.11 19.33
CA PHE A 398 43.66 10.84 20.57
C PHE A 398 44.52 11.11 21.83
N ASP A 399 44.20 12.19 22.53
CA ASP A 399 44.73 12.54 23.86
C ASP A 399 43.59 12.53 24.90
N PRO A 400 43.67 11.71 25.96
CA PRO A 400 42.68 11.69 27.05
C PRO A 400 42.52 13.03 27.79
N LEU A 401 43.53 13.90 27.80
CA LEU A 401 43.53 15.15 28.57
C LEU A 401 42.77 16.28 27.86
N THR A 402 42.80 16.32 26.53
CA THR A 402 42.06 17.31 25.72
C THR A 402 40.60 16.92 25.51
N LEU A 403 40.17 15.74 26.00
CA LEU A 403 38.86 15.16 25.68
C LEU A 403 37.66 16.07 26.04
N ALA A 404 37.83 16.94 27.04
CA ALA A 404 36.82 17.90 27.48
C ALA A 404 36.54 19.01 26.45
N ASP A 405 37.54 19.41 25.66
CA ASP A 405 37.41 20.48 24.65
C ASP A 405 36.49 20.07 23.48
N TYR A 406 36.20 18.77 23.35
CA TYR A 406 35.36 18.21 22.28
C TYR A 406 33.86 18.16 22.62
N ALA A 407 33.44 18.74 23.76
CA ALA A 407 32.04 18.93 24.11
C ALA A 407 31.14 19.49 22.97
N PRO A 408 31.60 20.41 22.09
CA PRO A 408 30.79 20.89 20.96
C PRO A 408 30.41 19.83 19.92
N TYR A 409 31.14 18.71 19.85
CA TYR A 409 30.90 17.63 18.89
C TYR A 409 29.94 16.54 19.42
N VAL A 410 29.73 16.47 20.74
CA VAL A 410 28.87 15.48 21.40
C VAL A 410 27.43 15.45 20.82
N PRO A 411 26.76 16.60 20.55
CA PRO A 411 25.42 16.58 19.95
C PRO A 411 25.36 15.95 18.55
N LEU A 412 26.45 15.99 17.77
CA LEU A 412 26.50 15.37 16.45
C LEU A 412 26.53 13.83 16.56
N LEU A 413 27.29 13.31 17.53
CA LEU A 413 27.36 11.88 17.84
C LEU A 413 26.03 11.36 18.43
N GLN A 414 25.44 12.10 19.38
CA GLN A 414 24.13 11.78 19.96
C GLN A 414 22.98 11.74 18.94
N ARG A 415 23.06 12.52 17.85
CA ARG A 415 22.07 12.45 16.77
C ARG A 415 22.27 11.25 15.84
N ALA A 416 23.47 10.68 15.78
CA ALA A 416 23.79 9.51 14.96
C ALA A 416 23.55 8.17 15.67
N VAL A 417 23.45 8.17 17.00
CA VAL A 417 23.06 7.01 17.81
C VAL A 417 22.06 7.48 18.88
N PRO A 418 20.76 7.12 18.78
CA PRO A 418 19.81 7.44 19.84
C PRO A 418 20.28 6.75 21.13
N LEU A 419 20.38 7.54 22.20
CA LEU A 419 20.83 7.06 23.50
C LEU A 419 20.03 5.84 23.93
N VAL A 420 20.74 4.75 24.26
CA VAL A 420 20.18 3.48 24.70
C VAL A 420 19.38 3.71 25.99
N GLY A 421 18.05 3.83 25.88
CA GLY A 421 17.23 4.19 27.03
C GLY A 421 15.71 4.18 26.87
N LYS A 422 15.13 4.13 25.65
CA LYS A 422 13.65 4.18 25.47
C LYS A 422 13.03 3.32 24.36
N THR A 423 13.77 2.40 23.73
CA THR A 423 13.21 1.54 22.68
C THR A 423 13.10 0.09 23.14
N GLU A 424 11.86 -0.40 23.24
CA GLU A 424 11.57 -1.84 23.32
C GLU A 424 12.24 -2.56 22.14
N SER A 425 12.80 -3.75 22.39
CA SER A 425 13.72 -4.38 21.45
C SER A 425 13.05 -4.81 20.13
N ILE A 426 13.22 -4.01 19.08
CA ILE A 426 12.63 -4.23 17.74
C ILE A 426 13.19 -5.49 17.01
N GLY A 427 14.17 -6.19 17.59
CA GLY A 427 14.80 -7.38 17.01
C GLY A 427 14.61 -8.71 17.76
N ARG A 428 13.89 -8.76 18.90
CA ARG A 428 13.76 -9.98 19.72
C ARG A 428 12.52 -10.84 19.38
N THR A 429 12.44 -11.28 18.11
CA THR A 429 11.66 -12.44 17.64
C THR A 429 12.32 -13.00 16.38
#